data_AF-A0A9P5CUA8-F1
#
_entry.id   AF-A0A9P5CUA8-F1
#
_cell.length_a   1.000
_cell.length_b   1.000
_cell.length_c   1.000
_cell.angle_alpha   90.00
_cell.angle_beta   90.00
_cell.angle_gamma   90.00
#
_symmetry.space_group_name_H-M   'P 1'
#
loop_
_entity.id
_entity.type
_entity.pdbx_description
1 polymer ?
#
loop_
_entity_poly.entity_id
_entity_poly.type
_entity_poly.pdbx_seq_one_letter_code
_entity_poly.pdbx_strand_id
1 'polypeptide(L)'
;MVEAMMQKTTLAPDRDVGVLTARCAVGEQRLANAWLEEHPEFSIPDGPGPDDNAEQKSLKEEMRGKQGGRYEIIAHKLSAVGTYDLNAWRGGRNAPNDVQQQKLWVDKASWEPSPAAGVKMVDAAIDGTSDDDLVRLDAVGGTVLMIRADLVRMGLMFTPGYFVGMTWEHGEGYDGIETEGLCVVTRSFSRDGQSTCYTMGGDWAVYHTIW
;
A
#
# COMPACT_ATOMS: atom_id res chain seq x y z
N MET A 1 -5.53 18.37 0.88
CA MET A 1 -6.37 17.39 0.14
C MET A 1 -6.09 15.95 0.55
N VAL A 2 -4.84 15.47 0.58
CA VAL A 2 -4.51 14.22 1.32
C VAL A 2 -5.02 14.32 2.76
N GLU A 3 -4.86 15.47 3.42
CA GLU A 3 -5.51 15.78 4.70
C GLU A 3 -7.04 15.74 4.67
N ALA A 4 -7.70 16.09 3.56
CA ALA A 4 -9.16 16.07 3.44
C ALA A 4 -9.69 14.66 3.19
N MET A 5 -8.99 13.85 2.37
CA MET A 5 -9.24 12.42 2.26
C MET A 5 -8.94 11.71 3.58
N MET A 6 -7.89 12.14 4.30
CA MET A 6 -7.59 11.72 5.66
C MET A 6 -8.66 12.11 6.66
N GLN A 7 -9.24 13.30 6.54
CA GLN A 7 -10.38 13.68 7.36
C GLN A 7 -11.60 12.83 7.03
N LYS A 8 -11.84 12.50 5.74
CA LYS A 8 -12.85 11.51 5.35
C LYS A 8 -12.57 10.14 5.99
N THR A 9 -11.31 9.73 6.18
CA THR A 9 -10.97 8.45 6.83
C THR A 9 -11.04 8.48 8.36
N THR A 10 -10.73 9.62 8.98
CA THR A 10 -10.59 9.76 10.44
C THR A 10 -11.84 10.29 11.14
N LEU A 11 -12.70 11.03 10.44
CA LEU A 11 -13.92 11.64 10.98
C LEU A 11 -15.19 10.85 10.63
N ALA A 12 -15.09 9.77 9.85
CA ALA A 12 -16.23 8.94 9.51
C ALA A 12 -16.78 8.24 10.78
N PRO A 13 -18.03 8.54 11.19
CA PRO A 13 -18.60 8.04 12.45
C PRO A 13 -18.87 6.53 12.45
N ASP A 14 -18.84 5.90 11.27
CA ASP A 14 -19.06 4.46 11.04
C ASP A 14 -17.80 3.60 11.24
N ARG A 15 -16.59 4.21 11.30
CA ARG A 15 -15.27 3.55 11.27
C ARG A 15 -14.97 2.83 9.95
N ASP A 16 -15.71 3.12 8.89
CA ASP A 16 -15.65 2.31 7.67
C ASP A 16 -14.31 2.41 6.95
N VAL A 17 -13.55 3.49 7.14
CA VAL A 17 -12.21 3.64 6.57
C VAL A 17 -11.15 3.58 7.68
N GLY A 18 -10.30 2.56 7.61
CA GLY A 18 -9.30 2.25 8.62
C GLY A 18 -7.88 2.20 8.09
N VAL A 19 -7.74 1.80 6.82
CA VAL A 19 -6.47 1.60 6.13
C VAL A 19 -6.62 2.19 4.73
N LEU A 20 -5.76 3.14 4.38
CA LEU A 20 -5.73 3.78 3.07
C LEU A 20 -4.37 3.51 2.40
N THR A 21 -4.40 3.04 1.17
CA THR A 21 -3.23 2.93 0.31
C THR A 21 -3.35 3.82 -0.92
N ALA A 22 -2.27 3.94 -1.68
CA ALA A 22 -2.23 4.65 -2.95
C ALA A 22 -1.59 3.79 -4.03
N ARG A 23 -2.08 3.90 -5.28
CA ARG A 23 -1.47 3.22 -6.43
C ARG A 23 -0.01 3.66 -6.57
N CYS A 24 0.88 2.71 -6.85
CA CYS A 24 2.30 2.98 -7.06
C CYS A 24 2.68 2.83 -8.51
N ALA A 25 3.17 3.92 -9.09
CA ALA A 25 3.59 4.01 -10.47
C ALA A 25 5.11 3.95 -10.59
N VAL A 26 5.59 3.35 -11.69
CA VAL A 26 7.01 3.28 -12.02
C VAL A 26 7.42 4.46 -12.91
N GLY A 27 8.53 5.13 -12.58
CA GLY A 27 9.17 6.19 -13.41
C GLY A 27 8.55 7.58 -13.20
N GLU A 28 9.18 8.71 -13.48
CA GLU A 28 10.47 9.07 -14.05
C GLU A 28 11.03 10.24 -13.22
N GLN A 29 12.35 10.39 -13.15
CA GLN A 29 13.03 11.55 -12.55
C GLN A 29 12.49 12.91 -13.05
N ARG A 30 11.98 12.92 -14.29
CA ARG A 30 11.28 14.08 -14.89
C ARG A 30 10.00 14.48 -14.18
N LEU A 31 9.25 13.53 -13.62
CA LEU A 31 8.02 13.80 -12.88
C LEU A 31 8.30 14.46 -11.53
N ALA A 32 9.32 13.97 -10.82
CA ALA A 32 9.80 14.62 -9.61
C ALA A 32 10.28 16.05 -9.89
N ASN A 33 11.04 16.25 -10.97
CA ASN A 33 11.52 17.58 -11.35
C ASN A 33 10.36 18.53 -11.69
N ALA A 34 9.39 18.08 -12.48
CA ALA A 34 8.21 18.90 -12.82
C ALA A 34 7.39 19.25 -11.56
N TRP A 35 7.25 18.33 -10.61
CA TRP A 35 6.56 18.60 -9.35
C TRP A 35 7.31 19.64 -8.49
N LEU A 36 8.64 19.55 -8.40
CA LEU A 36 9.47 20.53 -7.67
C LEU A 36 9.45 21.93 -8.31
N GLU A 37 9.27 22.02 -9.64
CA GLU A 37 9.07 23.29 -10.34
C GLU A 37 7.75 23.97 -9.94
N GLU A 38 6.70 23.18 -9.70
CA GLU A 38 5.38 23.68 -9.26
C GLU A 38 5.34 23.96 -7.74
N HIS A 39 6.26 23.37 -6.97
CA HIS A 39 6.31 23.40 -5.52
C HIS A 39 7.68 23.89 -4.99
N PRO A 40 8.05 25.17 -5.22
CA PRO A 40 9.38 25.70 -4.89
C PRO A 40 9.68 25.75 -3.38
N GLU A 41 8.66 25.61 -2.54
CA GLU A 41 8.81 25.45 -1.10
C GLU A 41 9.47 24.13 -0.70
N PHE A 42 9.44 23.14 -1.60
CA PHE A 42 10.17 21.90 -1.46
C PHE A 42 11.42 21.95 -2.34
N SER A 43 12.58 21.72 -1.73
CA SER A 43 13.83 21.54 -2.45
C SER A 43 14.37 20.16 -2.15
N ILE A 44 14.80 19.45 -3.20
CA ILE A 44 15.69 18.31 -2.97
C ILE A 44 17.02 18.92 -2.51
N PRO A 45 17.59 18.44 -1.39
CA PRO A 45 18.89 18.88 -0.93
C PRO A 45 19.93 18.69 -2.03
N ASP A 46 20.72 19.73 -2.32
CA ASP A 46 21.87 19.59 -3.19
C ASP A 46 22.74 18.42 -2.73
N GLY A 47 23.34 17.70 -3.69
CA GLY A 47 24.35 16.71 -3.38
C GLY A 47 25.52 17.33 -2.59
N PRO A 48 26.37 16.48 -1.97
CA PRO A 48 27.59 16.95 -1.30
C PRO A 48 28.41 17.84 -2.23
N GLY A 49 28.51 19.12 -1.89
CA GLY A 49 29.29 20.13 -2.58
C GLY A 49 30.76 20.11 -2.17
N PRO A 50 31.66 20.70 -2.97
CA PRO A 50 33.07 20.79 -2.64
C PRO A 50 33.31 21.53 -1.32
N ASP A 51 32.47 22.52 -1.01
CA ASP A 51 32.58 23.38 0.18
C ASP A 51 31.88 22.82 1.43
N ASP A 52 31.17 21.70 1.31
CA ASP A 52 30.50 21.09 2.46
C ASP A 52 31.52 20.48 3.44
N ASN A 53 31.32 20.74 4.73
CA ASN A 53 32.07 20.10 5.80
C ASN A 53 31.65 18.62 5.95
N ALA A 54 32.40 17.83 6.73
CA ALA A 54 32.16 16.39 6.85
C ALA A 54 30.76 16.04 7.38
N GLU A 55 30.20 16.86 8.27
CA GLU A 55 28.86 16.67 8.83
C GLU A 55 27.78 17.00 7.80
N GLN A 56 27.95 18.09 7.04
CA GLN A 56 27.08 18.47 5.93
C GLN A 56 27.09 17.44 4.81
N LYS A 57 28.27 16.88 4.47
CA LYS A 57 28.40 15.79 3.50
C LYS A 57 27.69 14.54 4.00
N SER A 58 27.91 14.13 5.25
CA SER A 58 27.23 12.98 5.85
C SER A 58 25.72 13.15 5.89
N LEU A 59 25.23 14.35 6.27
CA LEU A 59 23.80 14.64 6.32
C LEU A 59 23.16 14.64 4.92
N LYS A 60 23.83 15.24 3.92
CA LYS A 60 23.37 15.22 2.52
C LYS A 60 23.42 13.81 1.92
N GLU A 61 24.41 13.01 2.27
CA GLU A 61 24.51 11.59 1.90
C GLU A 61 23.45 10.73 2.60
N GLU A 62 23.13 11.03 3.86
CA GLU A 62 22.07 10.34 4.62
C GLU A 62 20.69 10.70 4.05
N MET A 63 20.43 11.99 3.80
CA MET A 63 19.17 12.49 3.24
C MET A 63 18.96 12.03 1.80
N ARG A 64 20.00 11.99 0.97
CA ARG A 64 19.90 11.39 -0.38
C ARG A 64 19.87 9.87 -0.36
N GLY A 65 19.98 9.26 0.83
CA GLY A 65 20.41 7.88 1.00
C GLY A 65 21.81 7.67 0.39
N LYS A 66 22.60 6.78 0.98
CA LYS A 66 23.75 6.21 0.25
C LYS A 66 23.26 5.83 -1.15
N GLN A 67 24.04 6.11 -2.21
CA GLN A 67 23.77 5.74 -3.61
C GLN A 67 22.63 4.71 -3.74
N GLY A 68 21.40 5.18 -4.01
CA GLY A 68 20.17 4.38 -3.81
C GLY A 68 19.20 4.86 -2.73
N GLY A 69 19.22 6.12 -2.29
CA GLY A 69 18.12 6.64 -1.48
C GLY A 69 16.85 6.86 -2.29
N ARG A 70 15.72 6.56 -1.65
CA ARG A 70 14.40 6.56 -2.28
C ARG A 70 13.59 7.72 -1.71
N TYR A 71 13.13 8.59 -2.59
CA TYR A 71 12.08 9.55 -2.26
C TYR A 71 10.76 9.05 -2.84
N GLU A 72 9.72 9.07 -2.01
CA GLU A 72 8.35 8.75 -2.40
C GLU A 72 7.58 10.06 -2.56
N ILE A 73 7.11 10.31 -3.77
CA ILE A 73 6.35 11.51 -4.09
C ILE A 73 4.93 11.07 -4.42
N ILE A 74 3.96 11.55 -3.64
CA ILE A 74 2.54 11.42 -3.97
C ILE A 74 2.20 12.55 -4.93
N ALA A 75 1.88 12.23 -6.17
CA ALA A 75 1.53 13.21 -7.18
C ALA A 75 0.22 12.82 -7.91
N HIS A 76 -0.43 13.83 -8.45
CA HIS A 76 -1.59 13.69 -9.31
C HIS A 76 -1.10 13.70 -10.76
N LYS A 77 -1.23 12.60 -11.51
CA LYS A 77 -0.88 12.64 -12.95
C LYS A 77 -1.53 11.57 -13.83
N LEU A 78 -1.97 12.06 -14.98
CA LEU A 78 -2.64 11.42 -16.12
C LEU A 78 -1.87 10.28 -16.84
N SER A 79 -0.65 9.91 -16.44
CA SER A 79 0.19 9.00 -17.24
C SER A 79 1.11 8.08 -16.41
N ALA A 80 0.61 7.49 -15.33
CA ALA A 80 1.30 6.39 -14.67
C ALA A 80 1.40 5.19 -15.63
N VAL A 81 2.63 4.75 -15.94
CA VAL A 81 2.86 3.56 -16.77
C VAL A 81 3.06 2.35 -15.85
N GLY A 82 1.97 1.60 -15.65
CA GLY A 82 1.96 0.36 -14.87
C GLY A 82 1.91 0.56 -13.34
N THR A 83 1.36 -0.43 -12.65
CA THR A 83 1.39 -0.53 -11.17
C THR A 83 2.52 -1.47 -10.75
N TYR A 84 3.39 -1.03 -9.84
CA TYR A 84 4.35 -1.92 -9.17
C TYR A 84 3.72 -2.66 -7.99
N ASP A 85 2.64 -2.09 -7.43
CA ASP A 85 1.96 -2.69 -6.28
C ASP A 85 1.09 -3.86 -6.76
N LEU A 86 1.63 -5.07 -6.62
CA LEU A 86 0.95 -6.34 -6.92
C LEU A 86 0.19 -6.88 -5.70
N ASN A 87 0.32 -6.23 -4.53
CA ASN A 87 -0.27 -6.68 -3.27
C ASN A 87 -1.53 -5.85 -2.90
N ALA A 88 -1.96 -4.95 -3.78
CA ALA A 88 -3.19 -4.17 -3.66
C ALA A 88 -4.24 -4.59 -4.70
N TRP A 89 -5.36 -5.14 -4.26
CA TRP A 89 -6.42 -5.59 -5.15
C TRP A 89 -7.82 -5.53 -4.51
N ARG A 90 -8.83 -5.59 -5.38
CA ARG A 90 -10.24 -5.77 -5.05
C ARG A 90 -10.75 -7.09 -5.63
N GLY A 91 -11.48 -7.85 -4.84
CA GLY A 91 -12.00 -9.18 -5.19
C GLY A 91 -11.33 -10.31 -4.38
N GLY A 92 -11.95 -11.49 -4.44
CA GLY A 92 -11.48 -12.66 -3.71
C GLY A 92 -10.34 -13.41 -4.41
N ARG A 93 -9.55 -14.16 -3.64
CA ARG A 93 -8.59 -15.14 -4.19
C ARG A 93 -9.19 -16.54 -4.11
N ASN A 94 -8.74 -17.42 -5.00
CA ASN A 94 -9.13 -18.82 -4.98
C ASN A 94 -8.68 -19.42 -3.64
N ALA A 95 -9.49 -20.30 -3.07
CA ALA A 95 -9.16 -21.08 -1.88
C ALA A 95 -8.74 -22.50 -2.29
N PRO A 96 -7.87 -23.17 -1.50
CA PRO A 96 -7.56 -24.57 -1.75
C PRO A 96 -8.82 -25.42 -1.56
N ASN A 97 -8.99 -26.46 -2.38
CA ASN A 97 -9.95 -27.52 -2.06
C ASN A 97 -9.41 -28.44 -0.95
N ASP A 98 -10.23 -29.36 -0.44
CA ASP A 98 -9.85 -30.24 0.68
C ASP A 98 -8.54 -31.00 0.47
N VAL A 99 -8.28 -31.48 -0.76
CA VAL A 99 -7.04 -32.20 -1.09
C VAL A 99 -5.84 -31.27 -1.09
N GLN A 100 -5.99 -30.05 -1.62
CA GLN A 100 -4.94 -29.03 -1.60
C GLN A 100 -4.67 -28.54 -0.18
N GLN A 101 -5.71 -28.36 0.62
CA GLN A 101 -5.60 -27.92 2.02
C GLN A 101 -4.84 -28.94 2.88
N GLN A 102 -5.10 -30.23 2.69
CA GLN A 102 -4.36 -31.29 3.38
C GLN A 102 -2.88 -31.30 3.00
N LYS A 103 -2.55 -31.02 1.73
CA LYS A 103 -1.15 -30.91 1.28
C LYS A 103 -0.46 -29.68 1.88
N LEU A 104 -1.16 -28.55 1.96
CA LEU A 104 -0.65 -27.32 2.56
C LEU A 104 -0.22 -27.51 4.02
N TRP A 105 -0.91 -28.35 4.79
CA TRP A 105 -0.55 -28.65 6.18
C TRP A 105 0.80 -29.39 6.32
N VAL A 106 1.28 -30.04 5.26
CA VAL A 106 2.56 -30.75 5.24
C VAL A 106 3.63 -29.95 4.50
N ASP A 107 3.25 -29.29 3.40
CA ASP A 107 4.11 -28.49 2.55
C ASP A 107 3.40 -27.18 2.15
N LYS A 108 3.83 -26.07 2.76
CA LYS A 108 3.25 -24.74 2.52
C LYS A 108 3.45 -24.24 1.08
N ALA A 109 4.42 -24.79 0.34
CA ALA A 109 4.65 -24.43 -1.06
C ALA A 109 3.81 -25.26 -2.04
N SER A 110 3.03 -26.24 -1.56
CA SER A 110 2.25 -27.15 -2.41
C SER A 110 1.07 -26.48 -3.13
N TRP A 111 0.70 -25.26 -2.71
CA TRP A 111 -0.36 -24.48 -3.32
C TRP A 111 -0.18 -22.99 -2.99
N GLU A 112 -0.56 -22.12 -3.92
CA GLU A 112 -0.57 -20.67 -3.72
C GLU A 112 -1.92 -20.08 -4.16
N PRO A 113 -2.41 -19.04 -3.47
CA PRO A 113 -3.65 -18.40 -3.84
C PRO A 113 -3.49 -17.67 -5.17
N SER A 114 -4.42 -17.92 -6.09
CA SER A 114 -4.49 -17.21 -7.37
C SER A 114 -5.69 -16.26 -7.39
N PRO A 115 -5.68 -15.21 -8.21
CA PRO A 115 -6.85 -14.34 -8.37
C PRO A 115 -8.09 -15.15 -8.77
N ALA A 116 -9.22 -14.94 -8.09
CA ALA A 116 -10.49 -15.48 -8.56
C ALA A 116 -11.03 -14.68 -9.76
N ALA A 117 -12.07 -15.20 -10.40
CA ALA A 117 -12.73 -14.50 -11.49
C ALA A 117 -13.21 -13.11 -11.05
N GLY A 118 -12.82 -12.07 -11.79
CA GLY A 118 -13.23 -10.69 -11.54
C GLY A 118 -12.38 -9.91 -10.53
N VAL A 119 -11.26 -10.46 -10.05
CA VAL A 119 -10.27 -9.68 -9.29
C VAL A 119 -9.72 -8.55 -10.14
N LYS A 120 -9.63 -7.37 -9.53
CA LYS A 120 -9.03 -6.18 -10.13
C LYS A 120 -7.84 -5.76 -9.27
N MET A 121 -6.67 -5.68 -9.89
CA MET A 121 -5.55 -4.97 -9.28
C MET A 121 -5.90 -3.49 -9.11
N VAL A 122 -5.18 -2.79 -8.23
CA VAL A 122 -5.53 -1.42 -7.83
C VAL A 122 -5.73 -0.47 -9.03
N ASP A 123 -4.93 -0.61 -10.09
CA ASP A 123 -5.04 0.17 -11.33
C ASP A 123 -6.39 -0.03 -12.04
N ALA A 124 -6.81 -1.28 -12.21
CA ALA A 124 -8.10 -1.63 -12.79
C ALA A 124 -9.28 -1.36 -11.83
N ALA A 125 -9.02 -1.33 -10.52
CA ALA A 125 -10.03 -1.08 -9.49
C ALA A 125 -10.45 0.39 -9.43
N ILE A 126 -9.52 1.31 -9.71
CA ILE A 126 -9.75 2.77 -9.71
C ILE A 126 -10.08 3.33 -11.10
N ASP A 127 -9.97 2.54 -12.16
CA ASP A 127 -10.30 2.98 -13.52
C ASP A 127 -11.72 3.56 -13.61
N GLY A 128 -11.82 4.77 -14.16
CA GLY A 128 -13.08 5.53 -14.27
C GLY A 128 -13.62 6.14 -12.98
N THR A 129 -12.86 6.12 -11.87
CA THR A 129 -13.22 6.83 -10.63
C THR A 129 -12.69 8.26 -10.62
N SER A 130 -13.23 9.12 -9.77
CA SER A 130 -12.75 10.49 -9.58
C SER A 130 -11.70 10.60 -8.47
N ASP A 131 -10.95 11.70 -8.46
CA ASP A 131 -9.90 11.97 -7.46
C ASP A 131 -10.44 12.11 -6.02
N ASP A 132 -11.75 12.28 -5.85
CA ASP A 132 -12.42 12.42 -4.57
C ASP A 132 -12.99 11.09 -4.04
N ASP A 133 -12.93 10.03 -4.85
CA ASP A 133 -13.49 8.72 -4.53
C ASP A 133 -12.55 7.90 -3.65
N LEU A 134 -13.17 7.11 -2.77
CA LEU A 134 -12.51 6.05 -2.02
C LEU A 134 -12.98 4.71 -2.57
N VAL A 135 -12.06 3.92 -3.09
CA VAL A 135 -12.35 2.59 -3.63
C VAL A 135 -11.97 1.55 -2.61
N ARG A 136 -12.95 0.75 -2.16
CA ARG A 136 -12.71 -0.34 -1.21
C ARG A 136 -11.81 -1.43 -1.83
N LEU A 137 -10.86 -1.91 -1.06
CA LEU A 137 -9.94 -2.99 -1.40
C LEU A 137 -10.09 -4.19 -0.46
N ASP A 138 -9.74 -5.36 -0.98
CA ASP A 138 -9.70 -6.62 -0.22
C ASP A 138 -8.28 -6.97 0.26
N ALA A 139 -7.26 -6.34 -0.33
CA ALA A 139 -5.89 -6.29 0.16
C ALA A 139 -5.23 -4.97 -0.22
N VAL A 140 -4.27 -4.52 0.58
CA VAL A 140 -3.51 -3.27 0.37
C VAL A 140 -2.02 -3.59 0.29
N GLY A 141 -1.30 -2.83 -0.53
CA GLY A 141 0.16 -2.81 -0.53
C GLY A 141 0.73 -1.81 0.46
N GLY A 142 2.03 -1.94 0.70
CA GLY A 142 2.76 -1.20 1.74
C GLY A 142 3.47 0.07 1.28
N THR A 143 3.45 0.43 -0.01
CA THR A 143 4.26 1.55 -0.52
C THR A 143 3.89 2.89 0.13
N VAL A 144 2.62 3.30 0.04
CA VAL A 144 2.11 4.42 0.84
C VAL A 144 0.90 3.89 1.55
N LEU A 145 1.10 3.56 2.82
CA LEU A 145 0.08 2.97 3.65
C LEU A 145 -0.17 3.86 4.86
N MET A 146 -1.43 4.16 5.07
CA MET A 146 -1.88 5.01 6.14
C MET A 146 -2.94 4.30 6.95
N ILE A 147 -2.68 4.19 8.25
CA ILE A 147 -3.49 3.40 9.16
C ILE A 147 -3.98 4.29 10.28
N ARG A 148 -5.27 4.20 10.61
CA ARG A 148 -5.83 4.92 11.75
C ARG A 148 -5.19 4.41 13.04
N ALA A 149 -4.66 5.32 13.84
CA ALA A 149 -3.83 4.96 14.99
C ALA A 149 -4.59 4.20 16.10
N ASP A 150 -5.91 4.31 16.18
CA ASP A 150 -6.74 3.50 17.09
C ASP A 150 -6.76 2.02 16.67
N LEU A 151 -6.76 1.69 15.37
CA LEU A 151 -6.68 0.31 14.89
C LEU A 151 -5.36 -0.33 15.30
N VAL A 152 -4.26 0.40 15.14
CA VAL A 152 -2.93 -0.05 15.62
C VAL A 152 -2.95 -0.31 17.12
N ARG A 153 -3.57 0.58 17.91
CA ARG A 153 -3.72 0.39 19.36
C ARG A 153 -4.65 -0.78 19.74
N MET A 154 -5.58 -1.15 18.86
CA MET A 154 -6.42 -2.34 19.01
C MET A 154 -5.73 -3.63 18.55
N GLY A 155 -4.46 -3.55 18.12
CA GLY A 155 -3.67 -4.71 17.73
C GLY A 155 -3.66 -4.98 16.22
N LEU A 156 -4.12 -4.04 15.39
CA LEU A 156 -3.87 -4.14 13.95
C LEU A 156 -2.36 -4.05 13.70
N MET A 157 -1.84 -5.06 13.02
CA MET A 157 -0.42 -5.18 12.66
C MET A 157 -0.30 -5.88 11.32
N PHE A 158 0.84 -5.69 10.64
CA PHE A 158 1.20 -6.55 9.52
C PHE A 158 1.20 -8.00 9.99
N THR A 159 0.51 -8.87 9.25
CA THR A 159 0.35 -10.26 9.66
C THR A 159 1.71 -10.97 9.53
N PRO A 160 2.21 -11.59 10.62
CA PRO A 160 3.55 -12.21 10.62
C PRO A 160 3.62 -13.53 9.83
N GLY A 161 2.46 -14.02 9.37
CA GLY A 161 2.31 -15.22 8.55
C GLY A 161 0.98 -15.19 7.81
N TYR A 162 0.67 -16.26 7.08
CA TYR A 162 -0.58 -16.36 6.33
C TYR A 162 -1.78 -16.49 7.28
N PHE A 163 -2.65 -15.48 7.29
CA PHE A 163 -3.80 -15.43 8.20
C PHE A 163 -5.06 -16.07 7.62
N VAL A 164 -5.24 -16.06 6.30
CA VAL A 164 -6.43 -16.62 5.65
C VAL A 164 -6.31 -18.14 5.63
N GLY A 165 -7.32 -18.83 6.17
CA GLY A 165 -7.31 -20.29 6.29
C GLY A 165 -6.49 -20.83 7.47
N MET A 166 -6.03 -19.94 8.37
CA MET A 166 -5.34 -20.33 9.60
C MET A 166 -6.26 -21.19 10.49
N THR A 167 -5.69 -22.22 11.14
CA THR A 167 -6.40 -23.10 12.08
C THR A 167 -5.57 -23.33 13.33
N TRP A 168 -6.21 -23.77 14.41
CA TRP A 168 -5.49 -24.07 15.66
C TRP A 168 -4.59 -25.30 15.51
N GLU A 169 -5.04 -26.30 14.75
CA GLU A 169 -4.38 -27.60 14.61
C GLU A 169 -3.17 -27.54 13.67
N HIS A 170 -3.22 -26.70 12.65
CA HIS A 170 -2.20 -26.66 11.59
C HIS A 170 -1.43 -25.34 11.51
N GLY A 171 -1.74 -24.37 12.36
CA GLY A 171 -1.04 -23.09 12.41
C GLY A 171 -1.41 -22.19 11.24
N GLU A 172 -0.40 -21.63 10.57
CA GLU A 172 -0.56 -20.67 9.45
C GLU A 172 -1.48 -21.18 8.34
N GLY A 173 -2.21 -20.25 7.74
CA GLY A 173 -3.04 -20.46 6.57
C GLY A 173 -2.26 -20.39 5.25
N TYR A 174 -2.90 -19.87 4.22
CA TYR A 174 -2.39 -19.89 2.84
C TYR A 174 -2.36 -18.53 2.12
N ASP A 175 -2.92 -17.47 2.70
CA ASP A 175 -2.98 -16.13 2.09
C ASP A 175 -3.01 -15.02 3.17
N GLY A 176 -2.86 -13.76 2.77
CA GLY A 176 -2.96 -12.59 3.65
C GLY A 176 -1.76 -12.45 4.59
N ILE A 177 -0.55 -12.45 4.03
CA ILE A 177 0.70 -12.15 4.74
C ILE A 177 1.01 -10.65 4.70
N GLU A 178 1.71 -10.13 5.70
CA GLU A 178 2.20 -8.76 5.76
C GLU A 178 1.08 -7.70 5.57
N THR A 179 1.10 -6.91 4.48
CA THR A 179 0.12 -5.85 4.24
C THR A 179 -1.21 -6.39 3.73
N GLU A 180 -1.20 -7.51 3.00
CA GLU A 180 -2.40 -8.16 2.46
C GLU A 180 -3.34 -8.61 3.59
N GLY A 181 -2.75 -9.06 4.71
CA GLY A 181 -3.49 -9.51 5.89
C GLY A 181 -4.20 -8.39 6.66
N LEU A 182 -3.81 -7.12 6.47
CA LEU A 182 -4.45 -5.99 7.18
C LEU A 182 -5.94 -5.91 6.90
N CYS A 183 -6.35 -6.13 5.65
CA CYS A 183 -7.75 -6.05 5.23
C CYS A 183 -8.59 -7.22 5.73
N VAL A 184 -7.93 -8.34 6.05
CA VAL A 184 -8.55 -9.49 6.70
C VAL A 184 -8.74 -9.20 8.19
N VAL A 185 -7.71 -8.71 8.87
CA VAL A 185 -7.76 -8.40 10.31
C VAL A 185 -8.76 -7.28 10.61
N THR A 186 -8.79 -6.23 9.77
CA THR A 186 -9.69 -5.09 9.98
C THR A 186 -11.17 -5.42 9.91
N ARG A 187 -11.57 -6.52 9.27
CA ARG A 187 -12.95 -7.03 9.30
C ARG A 187 -13.42 -7.34 10.71
N SER A 188 -12.51 -7.72 11.60
CA SER A 188 -12.83 -7.96 13.02
C SER A 188 -13.07 -6.67 13.80
N PHE A 189 -12.64 -5.53 13.27
CA PHE A 189 -12.82 -4.20 13.85
C PHE A 189 -14.00 -3.42 13.23
N SER A 190 -14.51 -3.88 12.08
CA SER A 190 -15.65 -3.27 11.41
C SER A 190 -16.97 -3.78 11.97
N ARG A 191 -18.00 -2.93 11.93
CA ARG A 191 -19.34 -3.26 12.44
C ARG A 191 -20.11 -4.18 11.50
N ASP A 192 -19.86 -4.07 10.21
CA ASP A 192 -20.54 -4.81 9.13
C ASP A 192 -19.77 -6.07 8.71
N GLY A 193 -18.62 -6.34 9.34
CA GLY A 193 -17.73 -7.46 9.01
C GLY A 193 -17.02 -7.31 7.67
N GLN A 194 -17.07 -6.13 7.04
CA GLN A 194 -16.39 -5.85 5.77
C GLN A 194 -15.00 -5.28 5.99
N SER A 195 -14.16 -5.37 4.94
CA SER A 195 -12.85 -4.73 4.91
C SER A 195 -13.00 -3.22 5.05
N THR A 196 -12.19 -2.61 5.92
CA THR A 196 -12.09 -1.14 6.05
C THR A 196 -10.87 -0.60 5.29
N CYS A 197 -10.38 -1.35 4.29
CA CYS A 197 -9.27 -0.96 3.43
C CYS A 197 -9.75 -0.26 2.17
N TYR A 198 -9.04 0.80 1.79
CA TYR A 198 -9.38 1.63 0.64
C TYR A 198 -8.11 2.04 -0.12
N THR A 199 -8.30 2.42 -1.38
CA THR A 199 -7.36 3.24 -2.14
C THR A 199 -8.03 4.55 -2.54
N MET A 200 -7.22 5.58 -2.80
CA MET A 200 -7.67 6.78 -3.47
C MET A 200 -8.01 6.46 -4.94
N GLY A 201 -9.13 6.99 -5.43
CA GLY A 201 -9.57 6.89 -6.83
C GLY A 201 -8.84 7.86 -7.76
N GLY A 202 -9.30 7.95 -9.01
CA GLY A 202 -8.78 8.91 -9.99
C GLY A 202 -7.31 8.71 -10.37
N ASP A 203 -6.61 9.82 -10.56
CA ASP A 203 -5.25 9.85 -11.14
C ASP A 203 -4.14 9.96 -10.08
N TRP A 204 -4.47 9.67 -8.81
CA TRP A 204 -3.49 9.61 -7.75
C TRP A 204 -2.47 8.48 -8.00
N ALA A 205 -1.19 8.85 -7.94
CA ALA A 205 -0.09 7.89 -8.03
C ALA A 205 1.05 8.29 -7.10
N VAL A 206 1.68 7.28 -6.52
CA VAL A 206 2.95 7.44 -5.82
C VAL A 206 4.06 7.06 -6.79
N TYR A 207 5.04 7.94 -6.90
CA TYR A 207 6.22 7.71 -7.70
C TYR A 207 7.40 7.42 -6.80
N HIS A 208 8.02 6.26 -6.99
CA HIS A 208 9.33 5.99 -6.46
C HIS A 208 10.36 6.66 -7.35
N THR A 209 11.09 7.63 -6.80
CA THR A 209 12.27 8.15 -7.46
C THR A 209 13.51 7.56 -6.81
N ILE A 210 14.29 6.84 -7.62
CA ILE A 210 15.59 6.29 -7.24
C ILE A 210 16.63 7.32 -7.69
N TRP A 211 17.44 7.82 -6.76
CA TRP A 211 18.52 8.77 -7.04
C TRP A 211 19.89 8.19 -6.69
#